data_AF-A0A942XFI7-F1
#
_entry.id   AF-A0A942XFI7-F1
#
_cell.length_a   1.000
_cell.length_b   1.000
_cell.length_c   1.000
_cell.angle_alpha   90.00
_cell.angle_beta   90.00
_cell.angle_gamma   90.00
#
_symmetry.space_group_name_H-M   'P 1'
#
loop_
_entity.id
_entity.type
_entity.pdbx_description
1 polymer ?
#
loop_
_entity_poly.entity_id
_entity_poly.type
_entity_poly.pdbx_seq_one_letter_code
_entity_poly.pdbx_strand_id
1 'polypeptide(L)'
;MKKKYFNITLALLACAGFITMTGCGKKDPFTVYTDAAKKTAALASLEMTYDIDMTLELAGESMDMTTSSTAKMSGMNTDDMQINMDMNVGAQGQEMDMNVYYTDGYYYTDSMGTKIKYAMDLEQAQKELASTGLQTDMKKEDFKEISLEDQVLTFTIDGEKMSSLVDTAMSSLQGLVQGTDASIDIGDVKGTASVNKDGYFETSTMTVPLTMDIMGTEMKIDMDMNYTYVNPGKEVTVELPEDLADYQEIDMTAAESTYNLGDSSETAPEETTAASENAA
;
A
#
# COMPACT_ATOMS: atom_id res chain seq x y z
N MET A 1 -14.71 30.96 30.69
CA MET A 1 -13.57 30.03 30.55
C MET A 1 -13.07 30.10 29.12
N LYS A 2 -11.76 30.23 28.93
CA LYS A 2 -11.11 30.85 27.76
C LYS A 2 -11.03 29.89 26.57
N LYS A 3 -11.66 30.26 25.45
CA LYS A 3 -11.35 29.75 24.11
C LYS A 3 -10.02 30.37 23.68
N LYS A 4 -9.03 29.56 23.30
CA LYS A 4 -7.80 30.05 22.65
C LYS A 4 -7.86 29.67 21.18
N TYR A 5 -8.13 30.68 20.37
CA TYR A 5 -7.87 30.73 18.94
C TYR A 5 -6.35 30.63 18.74
N PHE A 6 -5.88 29.67 17.96
CA PHE A 6 -4.50 29.63 17.49
C PHE A 6 -4.46 30.31 16.13
N ASN A 7 -3.85 31.49 16.09
CA ASN A 7 -3.76 32.35 14.92
C ASN A 7 -2.83 31.73 13.87
N ILE A 8 -3.33 31.70 12.64
CA ILE A 8 -2.56 31.58 11.40
C ILE A 8 -1.68 32.83 11.29
N THR A 9 -0.36 32.62 11.23
CA THR A 9 0.58 33.63 10.73
C THR A 9 1.49 32.97 9.71
N LEU A 10 1.24 33.33 8.46
CA LEU A 10 2.10 33.19 7.30
C LEU A 10 3.49 33.80 7.61
N ALA A 11 4.54 32.98 7.59
CA ALA A 11 5.92 33.44 7.62
C ALA A 11 6.68 32.82 6.45
N LEU A 12 6.70 33.56 5.33
CA LEU A 12 7.81 33.55 4.39
C LEU A 12 9.12 33.86 5.12
N LEU A 13 10.23 33.37 4.57
CA LEU A 13 11.64 33.68 4.85
C LEU A 13 12.39 32.77 5.85
N ALA A 14 13.11 31.78 5.31
CA ALA A 14 14.54 31.61 5.54
C ALA A 14 15.17 30.68 4.50
N CYS A 15 15.55 31.23 3.34
CA CYS A 15 16.70 30.72 2.59
C CYS A 15 17.95 30.88 3.47
N ALA A 16 18.36 29.84 4.21
CA ALA A 16 19.68 29.75 4.81
C ALA A 16 19.97 28.30 5.23
N GLY A 17 20.30 27.49 4.23
CA GLY A 17 20.87 26.17 4.37
C GLY A 17 21.72 25.85 3.16
N PHE A 18 22.58 26.78 2.75
CA PHE A 18 23.73 26.47 1.90
C PHE A 18 24.62 25.50 2.69
N ILE A 19 24.37 24.20 2.58
CA ILE A 19 25.40 23.21 2.88
C ILE A 19 26.24 23.14 1.62
N THR A 20 27.25 24.01 1.54
CA THR A 20 28.38 23.78 0.65
C THR A 20 29.12 22.55 1.15
N MET A 21 28.69 21.35 0.76
CA MET A 21 29.49 20.14 0.93
C MET A 21 30.60 20.12 -0.13
N THR A 22 31.61 20.97 0.03
CA THR A 22 32.94 20.63 -0.45
C THR A 22 33.55 19.66 0.55
N GLY A 23 33.29 18.38 0.33
CA GLY A 23 33.89 17.26 1.02
C GLY A 23 33.46 15.97 0.32
N CYS A 24 34.34 15.40 -0.51
CA CYS A 24 34.20 14.07 -1.10
C CYS A 24 34.29 12.97 -0.01
N GLY A 25 33.35 12.96 0.93
CA GLY A 25 33.04 11.78 1.73
C GLY A 25 31.95 11.02 1.01
N LYS A 26 32.16 9.74 0.69
CA LYS A 26 31.08 8.87 0.22
C LYS A 26 30.00 8.87 1.30
N LYS A 27 28.78 9.31 0.98
CA LYS A 27 27.65 9.25 1.92
C LYS A 27 27.37 7.78 2.27
N ASP A 28 27.03 7.51 3.53
CA ASP A 28 26.61 6.17 3.95
C ASP A 28 25.35 5.76 3.16
N PRO A 29 25.37 4.64 2.42
CA PRO A 29 24.25 4.25 1.55
C PRO A 29 22.93 4.08 2.29
N PHE A 30 22.96 3.49 3.49
CA PHE A 30 21.76 3.30 4.31
C PHE A 30 21.16 4.64 4.76
N THR A 31 22.00 5.59 5.17
CA THR A 31 21.54 6.95 5.49
C THR A 31 20.87 7.59 4.28
N VAL A 32 21.46 7.49 3.08
CA VAL A 32 20.86 8.01 1.84
C VAL A 32 19.50 7.38 1.56
N TYR A 33 19.37 6.05 1.71
CA TYR A 33 18.10 5.34 1.59
C TYR A 33 17.06 5.89 2.58
N THR A 34 17.38 5.94 3.87
CA THR A 34 16.42 6.34 4.91
C THR A 34 16.01 7.81 4.79
N ASP A 35 16.93 8.70 4.40
CA ASP A 35 16.64 10.11 4.19
C ASP A 35 15.71 10.29 2.98
N ALA A 36 15.98 9.59 1.87
CA ALA A 36 15.14 9.62 0.68
C ALA A 36 13.74 9.04 0.95
N ALA A 37 13.66 7.92 1.67
CA ALA A 37 12.40 7.31 2.07
C ALA A 37 11.55 8.27 2.91
N LYS A 38 12.11 8.81 4.00
CA LYS A 38 11.41 9.77 4.87
C LYS A 38 10.96 11.01 4.11
N LYS A 39 11.82 11.53 3.23
CA LYS A 39 11.53 12.74 2.48
C LYS A 39 10.44 12.53 1.42
N THR A 40 10.44 11.38 0.77
CA THR A 40 9.43 11.01 -0.24
C THR A 40 8.09 10.69 0.42
N ALA A 41 8.08 9.99 1.56
CA ALA A 41 6.87 9.71 2.34
C ALA A 41 6.20 10.98 2.90
N ALA A 42 6.95 12.07 3.09
CA ALA A 42 6.45 13.35 3.59
C ALA A 42 5.88 14.27 2.50
N LEU A 43 5.75 13.80 1.26
CA LEU A 43 5.17 14.59 0.17
C LEU A 43 3.67 14.87 0.43
N ALA A 44 3.26 16.10 0.16
CA ALA A 44 1.85 16.51 0.22
C ALA A 44 1.09 16.20 -1.08
N SER A 45 1.81 15.96 -2.16
CA SER A 45 1.30 15.58 -3.47
C SER A 45 2.34 14.73 -4.19
N LEU A 46 1.87 13.76 -4.98
CA LEU A 46 2.72 12.81 -5.67
C LEU A 46 2.10 12.39 -6.99
N GLU A 47 2.93 12.27 -8.02
CA GLU A 47 2.60 11.55 -9.25
C GLU A 47 3.59 10.41 -9.38
N MET A 48 3.10 9.20 -9.63
CA MET A 48 3.93 8.02 -9.78
C MET A 48 3.39 7.09 -10.85
N THR A 49 4.29 6.41 -11.54
CA THR A 49 3.94 5.26 -12.38
C THR A 49 4.55 4.01 -11.76
N TYR A 50 3.87 2.88 -11.93
CA TYR A 50 4.45 1.60 -11.55
C TYR A 50 4.04 0.48 -12.50
N ASP A 51 4.95 -0.46 -12.67
CA ASP A 51 4.78 -1.69 -13.45
C ASP A 51 5.18 -2.86 -12.55
N ILE A 52 4.29 -3.83 -12.37
CA ILE A 52 4.48 -5.03 -11.58
C ILE A 52 4.24 -6.23 -12.49
N ASP A 53 5.28 -7.01 -12.72
CA ASP A 53 5.21 -8.29 -13.40
C ASP A 53 5.24 -9.40 -12.34
N MET A 54 4.28 -10.30 -12.39
CA MET A 54 4.17 -11.43 -11.47
C MET A 54 4.15 -12.72 -12.28
N THR A 55 5.06 -13.63 -11.96
CA THR A 55 5.08 -15.00 -12.50
C THR A 55 4.71 -15.96 -11.40
N LEU A 56 3.62 -16.69 -11.56
CA LEU A 56 3.21 -17.78 -10.66
C LEU A 56 3.58 -19.12 -11.29
N GLU A 57 4.35 -19.94 -10.58
CA GLU A 57 4.64 -21.33 -10.95
C GLU A 57 3.94 -22.30 -10.00
N LEU A 58 3.13 -23.21 -10.55
CA LEU A 58 2.45 -24.27 -9.81
C LEU A 58 2.49 -25.58 -10.62
N ALA A 59 2.97 -26.66 -10.00
CA ALA A 59 3.01 -28.01 -10.60
C ALA A 59 3.67 -28.10 -12.00
N GLY A 60 4.60 -27.19 -12.32
CA GLY A 60 5.30 -27.12 -13.60
C GLY A 60 4.56 -26.33 -14.69
N GLU A 61 3.42 -25.72 -14.37
CA GLU A 61 2.75 -24.71 -15.18
C GLU A 61 3.11 -23.31 -14.66
N SER A 62 3.19 -22.34 -15.57
CA SER A 62 3.49 -20.94 -15.25
C SER A 62 2.37 -20.03 -15.76
N MET A 63 2.01 -19.05 -14.95
CA MET A 63 1.02 -18.03 -15.26
C MET A 63 1.59 -16.64 -15.00
N ASP A 64 1.61 -15.83 -16.05
CA ASP A 64 2.06 -14.45 -15.98
C ASP A 64 0.88 -13.51 -15.76
N MET A 65 1.07 -12.57 -14.85
CA MET A 65 0.18 -11.44 -14.59
C MET A 65 1.00 -10.16 -14.62
N THR A 66 0.43 -9.10 -15.20
CA THR A 66 1.07 -7.79 -15.27
C THR A 66 0.13 -6.75 -14.68
N THR A 67 0.66 -5.74 -14.03
CA THR A 67 -0.10 -4.57 -13.57
C THR A 67 0.70 -3.34 -13.90
N SER A 68 0.17 -2.47 -14.75
CA SER A 68 0.74 -1.15 -15.00
C SER A 68 -0.21 -0.08 -14.49
N SER A 69 0.31 1.02 -13.98
CA SER A 69 -0.52 2.06 -13.39
C SER A 69 0.14 3.44 -13.41
N THR A 70 -0.70 4.47 -13.52
CA THR A 70 -0.33 5.86 -13.23
C THR A 70 -1.22 6.36 -12.10
N ALA A 71 -0.62 6.88 -11.05
CA ALA A 71 -1.31 7.42 -9.89
C ALA A 71 -0.93 8.87 -9.64
N LYS A 72 -1.93 9.73 -9.42
CA LYS A 72 -1.80 11.11 -8.98
C LYS A 72 -2.51 11.28 -7.65
N MET A 73 -1.84 11.94 -6.71
CA MET A 73 -2.30 12.18 -5.36
C MET A 73 -2.03 13.64 -4.99
N SER A 74 -2.99 14.30 -4.36
CA SER A 74 -2.85 15.66 -3.82
C SER A 74 -3.54 15.77 -2.47
N GLY A 75 -3.14 16.76 -1.66
CA GLY A 75 -3.71 16.94 -0.33
C GLY A 75 -3.45 15.75 0.60
N MET A 76 -2.34 15.03 0.41
CA MET A 76 -2.03 13.84 1.20
C MET A 76 -2.02 14.18 2.69
N ASN A 77 -2.69 13.34 3.48
CA ASN A 77 -2.87 13.53 4.93
C ASN A 77 -3.74 14.74 5.34
N THR A 78 -4.63 15.18 4.46
CA THR A 78 -5.61 16.24 4.73
C THR A 78 -7.01 15.81 4.32
N ASP A 79 -8.05 16.48 4.84
CA ASP A 79 -9.44 16.19 4.47
C ASP A 79 -9.73 16.47 2.98
N ASP A 80 -8.91 17.29 2.32
CA ASP A 80 -9.00 17.62 0.89
C ASP A 80 -8.20 16.62 0.01
N MET A 81 -7.93 15.42 0.53
CA MET A 81 -7.15 14.41 -0.18
C MET A 81 -7.87 13.93 -1.44
N GLN A 82 -7.13 13.89 -2.55
CA GLN A 82 -7.61 13.38 -3.82
C GLN A 82 -6.65 12.34 -4.39
N ILE A 83 -7.22 11.29 -4.98
CA ILE A 83 -6.48 10.25 -5.69
C ILE A 83 -7.15 10.06 -7.06
N ASN A 84 -6.34 9.95 -8.10
CA ASN A 84 -6.71 9.36 -9.37
C ASN A 84 -5.65 8.32 -9.73
N MET A 85 -6.07 7.08 -9.94
CA MET A 85 -5.22 5.99 -10.36
C MET A 85 -5.83 5.27 -11.55
N ASP A 86 -5.10 5.26 -12.65
CA ASP A 86 -5.43 4.53 -13.87
C ASP A 86 -4.58 3.27 -13.92
N MET A 87 -5.21 2.10 -13.84
CA MET A 87 -4.55 0.80 -13.74
C MET A 87 -4.95 -0.08 -14.93
N ASN A 88 -3.99 -0.82 -15.48
CA ASN A 88 -4.22 -1.88 -16.44
C ASN A 88 -3.64 -3.18 -15.89
N VAL A 89 -4.49 -4.21 -15.80
CA VAL A 89 -4.11 -5.54 -15.32
C VAL A 89 -4.18 -6.53 -16.47
N GLY A 90 -3.07 -7.20 -16.74
CA GLY A 90 -2.94 -8.27 -17.71
C GLY A 90 -2.89 -9.64 -17.03
N ALA A 91 -3.59 -10.62 -17.57
CA ALA A 91 -3.46 -12.02 -17.17
C ALA A 91 -3.74 -12.93 -18.37
N GLN A 92 -2.85 -13.89 -18.63
CA GLN A 92 -2.99 -14.87 -19.73
C GLN A 92 -3.29 -14.24 -21.11
N GLY A 93 -2.72 -13.06 -21.40
CA GLY A 93 -2.91 -12.33 -22.65
C GLY A 93 -4.25 -11.60 -22.79
N GLN A 94 -5.04 -11.50 -21.73
CA GLN A 94 -6.18 -10.60 -21.62
C GLN A 94 -5.81 -9.40 -20.75
N GLU A 95 -6.25 -8.21 -21.14
CA GLU A 95 -6.04 -6.97 -20.40
C GLU A 95 -7.37 -6.42 -19.89
N MET A 96 -7.33 -5.78 -18.72
CA MET A 96 -8.47 -5.15 -18.05
C MET A 96 -8.06 -3.79 -17.51
N ASP A 97 -8.75 -2.75 -17.97
CA ASP A 97 -8.61 -1.41 -17.41
C ASP A 97 -9.46 -1.27 -16.16
N MET A 98 -8.86 -0.65 -15.14
CA MET A 98 -9.48 -0.30 -13.88
C MET A 98 -9.08 1.12 -13.50
N ASN A 99 -10.05 1.93 -13.11
CA ASN A 99 -9.80 3.28 -12.64
C ASN A 99 -10.26 3.40 -11.19
N VAL A 100 -9.45 4.04 -10.37
CA VAL A 100 -9.69 4.27 -8.94
C VAL A 100 -9.63 5.76 -8.67
N TYR A 101 -10.62 6.27 -7.94
CA TYR A 101 -10.63 7.65 -7.49
C TYR A 101 -10.93 7.74 -6.00
N TYR A 102 -10.40 8.76 -5.35
CA TYR A 102 -10.76 9.14 -3.99
C TYR A 102 -10.96 10.64 -3.92
N THR A 103 -12.09 11.08 -3.37
CA THR A 103 -12.40 12.48 -3.08
C THR A 103 -13.56 12.56 -2.10
N ASP A 104 -13.62 13.61 -1.28
CA ASP A 104 -14.76 13.93 -0.42
C ASP A 104 -15.21 12.76 0.50
N GLY A 105 -14.27 11.92 0.94
CA GLY A 105 -14.55 10.77 1.80
C GLY A 105 -15.20 9.58 1.10
N TYR A 106 -15.16 9.54 -0.23
CA TYR A 106 -15.64 8.42 -1.04
C TYR A 106 -14.50 7.80 -1.85
N TYR A 107 -14.51 6.48 -1.92
CA TYR A 107 -13.69 5.69 -2.81
C TYR A 107 -14.55 5.24 -4.00
N TYR A 108 -14.01 5.35 -5.21
CA TYR A 108 -14.70 5.08 -6.46
C TYR A 108 -13.89 4.09 -7.27
N THR A 109 -14.57 3.11 -7.86
CA THR A 109 -13.96 2.18 -8.80
C THR A 109 -14.78 2.09 -10.08
N ASP A 110 -14.09 2.15 -11.22
CA ASP A 110 -14.62 1.74 -12.52
C ASP A 110 -13.82 0.53 -12.96
N SER A 111 -14.48 -0.63 -13.04
CA SER A 111 -13.90 -1.85 -13.59
C SER A 111 -14.82 -2.34 -14.70
N MET A 112 -14.29 -2.34 -15.93
CA MET A 112 -15.03 -2.76 -17.12
C MET A 112 -16.41 -2.08 -17.29
N GLY A 113 -16.53 -0.80 -16.89
CA GLY A 113 -17.77 -0.02 -16.96
C GLY A 113 -18.72 -0.25 -15.78
N THR A 114 -18.35 -1.10 -14.82
CA THR A 114 -19.05 -1.23 -13.55
C THR A 114 -18.54 -0.14 -12.61
N LYS A 115 -19.36 0.90 -12.42
CA LYS A 115 -19.03 2.09 -11.62
C LYS A 115 -19.68 2.02 -10.25
N ILE A 116 -18.88 1.83 -9.22
CA ILE A 116 -19.34 1.76 -7.83
C ILE A 116 -18.57 2.73 -6.94
N LYS A 117 -19.22 3.22 -5.89
CA LYS A 117 -18.58 4.05 -4.86
C LYS A 117 -18.99 3.58 -3.47
N TYR A 118 -18.16 3.86 -2.49
CA TYR A 118 -18.47 3.62 -1.09
C TYR A 118 -17.79 4.64 -0.20
N ALA A 119 -18.38 4.91 0.96
CA ALA A 119 -17.79 5.81 1.94
C ALA A 119 -16.52 5.16 2.52
N MET A 120 -15.42 5.92 2.51
CA MET A 120 -14.15 5.54 3.10
C MET A 120 -13.53 6.77 3.74
N ASP A 121 -13.37 6.75 5.06
CA ASP A 121 -12.74 7.85 5.77
C ASP A 121 -11.24 7.97 5.43
N LEU A 122 -10.66 9.13 5.75
CA LEU A 122 -9.26 9.42 5.47
C LEU A 122 -8.30 8.45 6.16
N GLU A 123 -8.62 7.98 7.37
CA GLU A 123 -7.76 7.06 8.12
C GLU A 123 -7.66 5.71 7.41
N GLN A 124 -8.79 5.20 6.91
CA GLN A 124 -8.84 3.98 6.10
C GLN A 124 -8.10 4.16 4.77
N ALA A 125 -8.32 5.26 4.05
CA ALA A 125 -7.62 5.55 2.80
C ALA A 125 -6.09 5.64 3.01
N GLN A 126 -5.66 6.27 4.10
CA GLN A 126 -4.25 6.34 4.49
C GLN A 126 -3.67 4.96 4.81
N LYS A 127 -4.45 4.11 5.49
CA LYS A 127 -4.04 2.74 5.81
C LYS A 127 -3.88 1.90 4.53
N GLU A 128 -4.79 2.02 3.57
CA GLU A 128 -4.66 1.36 2.27
C GLU A 128 -3.42 1.83 1.53
N LEU A 129 -3.17 3.14 1.47
CA LEU A 129 -1.95 3.67 0.85
C LEU A 129 -0.68 3.23 1.56
N ALA A 130 -0.66 3.16 2.89
CA ALA A 130 0.47 2.64 3.63
C ALA A 130 0.75 1.16 3.30
N SER A 131 -0.31 0.37 3.07
CA SER A 131 -0.20 -1.05 2.72
C SER A 131 0.42 -1.32 1.35
N THR A 132 0.42 -0.33 0.45
CA THR A 132 1.09 -0.43 -0.88
C THR A 132 2.62 -0.46 -0.79
N GLY A 133 3.22 -0.36 0.41
CA GLY A 133 4.66 -0.45 0.60
C GLY A 133 5.42 0.85 0.34
N LEU A 134 4.71 1.95 0.03
CA LEU A 134 5.29 3.29 -0.12
C LEU A 134 5.95 3.83 1.18
N GLN A 135 5.67 3.19 2.32
CA GLN A 135 6.19 3.58 3.63
C GLN A 135 6.67 2.37 4.42
N THR A 136 7.90 1.91 4.17
CA THR A 136 8.54 0.89 5.01
C THR A 136 9.64 1.52 5.86
N ASP A 137 9.49 1.44 7.19
CA ASP A 137 10.52 1.85 8.16
C ASP A 137 11.60 0.75 8.26
N MET A 138 12.35 0.58 7.17
CA MET A 138 13.41 -0.42 7.07
C MET A 138 14.59 -0.05 7.95
N LYS A 139 15.07 -1.01 8.74
CA LYS A 139 16.25 -0.88 9.58
C LYS A 139 17.48 -1.36 8.84
N LYS A 140 18.66 -0.89 9.26
CA LYS A 140 19.94 -1.30 8.65
C LYS A 140 20.15 -2.81 8.70
N GLU A 141 19.64 -3.45 9.76
CA GLU A 141 19.74 -4.88 9.99
C GLU A 141 18.92 -5.70 8.99
N ASP A 142 17.91 -5.11 8.36
CA ASP A 142 17.08 -5.76 7.36
C ASP A 142 17.83 -5.90 6.02
N PHE A 143 18.87 -5.10 5.79
CA PHE A 143 19.71 -5.17 4.60
C PHE A 143 20.84 -6.18 4.79
N LYS A 144 20.91 -7.20 3.93
CA LYS A 144 22.12 -8.01 3.76
C LYS A 144 23.24 -7.17 3.19
N GLU A 145 22.91 -6.37 2.17
CA GLU A 145 23.84 -5.50 1.48
C GLU A 145 23.15 -4.20 1.03
N ILE A 146 23.88 -3.08 1.09
CA ILE A 146 23.47 -1.82 0.49
C ILE A 146 24.70 -1.02 0.07
N SER A 147 24.66 -0.49 -1.15
CA SER A 147 25.75 0.28 -1.76
C SER A 147 25.20 1.51 -2.48
N LEU A 148 26.06 2.49 -2.75
CA LEU A 148 25.72 3.73 -3.42
C LEU A 148 26.76 4.05 -4.49
N GLU A 149 26.31 4.20 -5.73
CA GLU A 149 27.11 4.61 -6.88
C GLU A 149 26.30 5.59 -7.73
N ASP A 150 26.87 6.77 -8.04
CA ASP A 150 26.22 7.80 -8.88
C ASP A 150 24.76 8.14 -8.51
N GLN A 151 24.45 8.19 -7.21
CA GLN A 151 23.11 8.43 -6.63
C GLN A 151 22.10 7.28 -6.84
N VAL A 152 22.57 6.13 -7.31
CA VAL A 152 21.81 4.88 -7.37
C VAL A 152 22.22 4.02 -6.19
N LEU A 153 21.23 3.67 -5.38
CA LEU A 153 21.33 2.67 -4.34
C LEU A 153 21.13 1.29 -4.97
N THR A 154 21.96 0.33 -4.62
CA THR A 154 21.75 -1.09 -4.94
C THR A 154 21.74 -1.86 -3.63
N PHE A 155 20.70 -2.66 -3.41
CA PHE A 155 20.45 -3.32 -2.14
C PHE A 155 19.96 -4.76 -2.27
N THR A 156 20.23 -5.54 -1.23
CA THR A 156 19.61 -6.85 -0.97
C THR A 156 19.04 -6.81 0.44
N ILE A 157 17.72 -6.98 0.56
CA ILE A 157 17.00 -7.07 1.83
C ILE A 157 16.80 -8.54 2.18
N ASP A 158 17.00 -8.85 3.45
CA ASP A 158 16.83 -10.17 4.03
C ASP A 158 15.34 -10.54 4.13
N GLY A 159 14.88 -11.43 3.26
CA GLY A 159 13.48 -11.87 3.23
C GLY A 159 13.03 -12.52 4.54
N GLU A 160 13.93 -13.19 5.26
CA GLU A 160 13.66 -13.79 6.57
C GLU A 160 13.32 -12.75 7.65
N LYS A 161 13.75 -11.50 7.46
CA LYS A 161 13.47 -10.39 8.37
C LYS A 161 12.20 -9.61 8.03
N MET A 162 11.54 -9.96 6.93
CA MET A 162 10.28 -9.35 6.51
C MET A 162 9.04 -9.99 7.16
N SER A 163 9.17 -10.49 8.39
CA SER A 163 8.08 -11.24 9.06
C SER A 163 6.78 -10.43 9.18
N SER A 164 6.85 -9.11 9.38
CA SER A 164 5.67 -8.25 9.43
C SER A 164 4.92 -8.19 8.09
N LEU A 165 5.64 -8.27 6.97
CA LEU A 165 5.04 -8.32 5.64
C LEU A 165 4.37 -9.68 5.42
N VAL A 166 5.01 -10.77 5.85
CA VAL A 166 4.43 -12.12 5.86
C VAL A 166 3.15 -12.15 6.68
N ASP A 167 3.15 -11.59 7.90
CA ASP A 167 1.98 -11.55 8.77
C ASP A 167 0.81 -10.78 8.12
N THR A 168 1.11 -9.67 7.45
CA THR A 168 0.12 -8.85 6.74
C THR A 168 -0.44 -9.59 5.52
N ALA A 169 0.42 -10.21 4.72
CA ALA A 169 0.01 -11.02 3.58
C ALA A 169 -0.84 -12.22 4.03
N MET A 170 -0.42 -12.91 5.09
CA MET A 170 -1.15 -14.05 5.66
C MET A 170 -2.51 -13.64 6.23
N SER A 171 -2.59 -12.50 6.91
CA SER A 171 -3.86 -11.94 7.41
C SER A 171 -4.85 -11.66 6.26
N SER A 172 -4.34 -11.17 5.14
CA SER A 172 -5.15 -10.93 3.93
C SER A 172 -5.59 -12.24 3.27
N LEU A 173 -4.74 -13.27 3.30
CA LEU A 173 -5.01 -14.59 2.73
C LEU A 173 -5.96 -15.44 3.57
N GLN A 174 -6.04 -15.24 4.89
CA GLN A 174 -6.93 -16.01 5.78
C GLN A 174 -8.39 -16.03 5.31
N GLY A 175 -8.89 -14.91 4.77
CA GLY A 175 -10.23 -14.82 4.20
C GLY A 175 -10.43 -15.66 2.94
N LEU A 176 -9.35 -15.93 2.20
CA LEU A 176 -9.36 -16.68 0.94
C LEU A 176 -9.14 -18.18 1.15
N VAL A 177 -8.28 -18.56 2.11
CA VAL A 177 -7.89 -19.96 2.35
C VAL A 177 -8.79 -20.70 3.35
N GLN A 178 -9.83 -20.05 3.91
CA GLN A 178 -10.87 -20.64 4.77
C GLN A 178 -10.32 -21.55 5.91
N GLY A 179 -9.21 -21.14 6.54
CA GLY A 179 -8.59 -21.90 7.64
C GLY A 179 -7.73 -23.09 7.19
N THR A 180 -7.41 -23.18 5.90
CA THR A 180 -6.41 -24.11 5.38
C THR A 180 -5.02 -23.71 5.86
N ASP A 181 -4.21 -24.69 6.26
CA ASP A 181 -2.82 -24.46 6.65
C ASP A 181 -2.02 -23.97 5.43
N ALA A 182 -1.48 -22.75 5.56
CA ALA A 182 -0.73 -22.08 4.52
C ALA A 182 0.51 -21.40 5.14
N SER A 183 1.64 -21.46 4.44
CA SER A 183 2.85 -20.73 4.80
C SER A 183 3.31 -19.85 3.64
N ILE A 184 3.99 -18.76 3.97
CA ILE A 184 4.62 -17.85 3.00
C ILE A 184 6.05 -17.63 3.43
N ASP A 185 6.96 -17.86 2.51
CA ASP A 185 8.38 -17.59 2.64
C ASP A 185 8.76 -16.53 1.62
N ILE A 186 9.36 -15.43 2.08
CA ILE A 186 9.89 -14.38 1.21
C ILE A 186 11.39 -14.61 1.08
N GLY A 187 11.88 -14.77 -0.15
CA GLY A 187 13.30 -14.84 -0.42
C GLY A 187 13.97 -13.47 -0.39
N ASP A 188 15.26 -13.42 -0.67
CA ASP A 188 16.01 -12.16 -0.65
C ASP A 188 15.49 -11.18 -1.72
N VAL A 189 15.05 -10.01 -1.26
CA VAL A 189 14.56 -8.94 -2.14
C VAL A 189 15.73 -8.15 -2.65
N LYS A 190 15.88 -8.12 -3.98
CA LYS A 190 16.96 -7.36 -4.63
C LYS A 190 16.37 -6.15 -5.30
N GLY A 191 17.06 -5.02 -5.22
CA GLY A 191 16.55 -3.82 -5.84
C GLY A 191 17.57 -2.73 -6.08
N THR A 192 17.14 -1.74 -6.84
CA THR A 192 17.85 -0.48 -7.03
C THR A 192 16.92 0.69 -6.78
N ALA A 193 17.44 1.81 -6.29
CA ALA A 193 16.67 3.04 -6.17
C ALA A 193 17.53 4.26 -6.50
N SER A 194 17.05 5.11 -7.40
CA SER A 194 17.73 6.36 -7.73
C SER A 194 17.23 7.49 -6.83
N VAL A 195 18.16 8.34 -6.39
CA VAL A 195 17.86 9.51 -5.56
C VAL A 195 18.20 10.77 -6.35
N ASN A 196 17.23 11.66 -6.54
CA ASN A 196 17.45 12.89 -7.28
C ASN A 196 18.28 13.91 -6.45
N LYS A 197 18.70 15.00 -7.10
CA LYS A 197 19.51 16.06 -6.47
C LYS A 197 18.85 16.72 -5.25
N ASP A 198 17.52 16.67 -5.19
CA ASP A 198 16.72 17.24 -4.11
C ASP A 198 16.52 16.23 -2.97
N GLY A 199 17.01 14.99 -3.12
CA GLY A 199 17.00 13.95 -2.09
C GLY A 199 15.71 13.12 -2.03
N TYR A 200 14.91 13.11 -3.10
CA TYR A 200 13.75 12.23 -3.23
C TYR A 200 14.10 10.97 -4.01
N PHE A 201 13.37 9.88 -3.79
CA PHE A 201 13.39 8.77 -4.74
C PHE A 201 12.82 9.23 -6.08
N GLU A 202 13.46 8.79 -7.17
CA GLU A 202 13.01 9.09 -8.55
C GLU A 202 12.60 7.82 -9.27
N THR A 203 13.37 6.74 -9.12
CA THR A 203 13.00 5.40 -9.59
C THR A 203 13.33 4.35 -8.54
N SER A 204 12.58 3.25 -8.53
CA SER A 204 12.88 2.07 -7.72
C SER A 204 12.56 0.81 -8.52
N THR A 205 13.43 -0.19 -8.45
CA THR A 205 13.19 -1.52 -8.98
C THR A 205 13.39 -2.55 -7.89
N MET A 206 12.52 -3.57 -7.84
CA MET A 206 12.60 -4.63 -6.83
C MET A 206 12.18 -5.96 -7.45
N THR A 207 12.97 -7.01 -7.22
CA THR A 207 12.60 -8.40 -7.47
C THR A 207 12.33 -9.06 -6.12
N VAL A 208 11.12 -9.54 -5.93
CA VAL A 208 10.65 -10.19 -4.70
C VAL A 208 10.28 -11.64 -5.06
N PRO A 209 11.12 -12.63 -4.73
CA PRO A 209 10.76 -14.03 -4.84
C PRO A 209 9.97 -14.46 -3.60
N LEU A 210 8.86 -15.16 -3.79
CA LEU A 210 8.04 -15.74 -2.73
C LEU A 210 7.79 -17.21 -3.00
N THR A 211 7.70 -17.98 -1.93
CA THR A 211 7.18 -19.34 -1.95
C THR A 211 5.98 -19.40 -1.03
N MET A 212 4.87 -19.94 -1.52
CA MET A 212 3.69 -20.21 -0.72
C MET A 212 3.45 -21.72 -0.70
N ASP A 213 3.24 -22.29 0.48
CA ASP A 213 2.76 -23.67 0.60
C ASP A 213 1.30 -23.62 1.04
N ILE A 214 0.43 -24.33 0.32
CA ILE A 214 -0.96 -24.57 0.73
C ILE A 214 -1.19 -26.08 0.72
N MET A 215 -1.46 -26.67 1.89
CA MET A 215 -1.68 -28.11 2.04
C MET A 215 -0.55 -29.00 1.47
N GLY A 216 0.71 -28.58 1.57
CA GLY A 216 1.86 -29.31 1.02
C GLY A 216 2.04 -29.14 -0.50
N THR A 217 1.31 -28.21 -1.11
CA THR A 217 1.49 -27.81 -2.50
C THR A 217 2.26 -26.50 -2.56
N GLU A 218 3.51 -26.59 -3.02
CA GLU A 218 4.39 -25.43 -3.20
C GLU A 218 4.00 -24.65 -4.46
N MET A 219 3.83 -23.34 -4.30
CA MET A 219 3.66 -22.34 -5.35
C MET A 219 4.81 -21.35 -5.26
N LYS A 220 5.45 -21.05 -6.38
CA LYS A 220 6.47 -20.01 -6.46
C LYS A 220 5.88 -18.79 -7.14
N ILE A 221 6.19 -17.63 -6.59
CA ILE A 221 5.71 -16.35 -7.10
C ILE A 221 6.94 -15.44 -7.20
N ASP A 222 7.33 -15.10 -8.42
CA ASP A 222 8.35 -14.08 -8.65
C ASP A 222 7.65 -12.78 -9.02
N MET A 223 7.94 -11.70 -8.27
CA MET A 223 7.41 -10.37 -8.53
C MET A 223 8.54 -9.42 -8.90
N ASP A 224 8.48 -8.84 -10.09
CA ASP A 224 9.33 -7.74 -10.52
C ASP A 224 8.52 -6.44 -10.49
N MET A 225 8.98 -5.47 -9.70
CA MET A 225 8.30 -4.20 -9.48
C MET A 225 9.18 -3.05 -9.94
N ASN A 226 8.61 -2.13 -10.69
CA ASN A 226 9.25 -0.91 -11.16
C ASN A 226 8.38 0.28 -10.75
N TYR A 227 8.99 1.29 -10.14
CA TYR A 227 8.33 2.51 -9.71
C TYR A 227 9.07 3.72 -10.25
N THR A 228 8.34 4.72 -10.71
CA THR A 228 8.87 6.04 -11.08
C THR A 228 8.08 7.12 -10.39
N TYR A 229 8.75 7.99 -9.65
CA TYR A 229 8.18 9.17 -9.03
C TYR A 229 8.34 10.35 -10.00
N VAL A 230 7.24 10.88 -10.51
CA VAL A 230 7.24 11.93 -11.52
C VAL A 230 7.39 13.29 -10.84
N ASN A 231 8.55 13.93 -11.03
CA ASN A 231 8.86 15.26 -10.48
C ASN A 231 8.56 15.40 -8.97
N PRO A 232 9.08 14.50 -8.09
CA PRO A 232 8.76 14.52 -6.67
C PRO A 232 9.12 15.85 -6.01
N GLY A 233 8.26 16.31 -5.10
CA GLY A 233 8.38 17.63 -4.45
C GLY A 233 7.79 18.78 -5.25
N LYS A 234 7.17 18.50 -6.41
CA LYS A 234 6.30 19.45 -7.12
C LYS A 234 4.84 19.22 -6.76
N GLU A 235 4.07 20.30 -6.86
CA GLU A 235 2.62 20.24 -6.72
C GLU A 235 2.05 19.43 -7.89
N VAL A 236 1.14 18.50 -7.58
CA VAL A 236 0.43 17.66 -8.54
C VAL A 236 -1.03 18.04 -8.50
N THR A 237 -1.62 18.23 -9.68
CA THR A 237 -3.06 18.42 -9.83
C THR A 237 -3.70 17.07 -10.14
N VAL A 238 -4.68 16.69 -9.34
CA VAL A 238 -5.51 15.51 -9.59
C VAL A 238 -6.70 15.93 -10.46
N GLU A 239 -6.92 15.18 -11.54
CA GLU A 239 -8.07 15.35 -12.42
C GLU A 239 -9.06 14.23 -12.10
N LEU A 240 -10.28 14.58 -11.71
CA LEU A 240 -11.35 13.63 -11.39
C LEU A 240 -12.34 13.57 -12.56
N PRO A 241 -12.99 12.43 -12.81
CA PRO A 241 -13.95 12.32 -13.90
C PRO A 241 -15.24 13.12 -13.58
N GLU A 242 -15.88 13.66 -14.62
CA GLU A 242 -17.08 14.50 -14.44
C GLU A 242 -18.33 13.71 -14.00
N ASP A 243 -18.30 12.39 -14.16
CA ASP A 243 -19.43 11.49 -13.95
C ASP A 243 -19.38 10.73 -12.60
N LEU A 244 -18.58 11.19 -11.63
CA LEU A 244 -18.55 10.60 -10.27
C LEU A 244 -19.94 10.52 -9.61
N ALA A 245 -20.87 11.39 -10.01
CA ALA A 245 -22.26 11.38 -9.53
C ALA A 245 -23.05 10.14 -10.00
N ASP A 246 -22.66 9.52 -11.11
CA ASP A 246 -23.32 8.36 -11.71
C ASP A 246 -22.87 7.03 -11.08
N TYR A 247 -21.84 7.04 -10.24
CA TYR A 247 -21.33 5.86 -9.56
C TYR A 247 -22.35 5.35 -8.53
N GLN A 248 -22.63 4.05 -8.60
CA GLN A 248 -23.58 3.41 -7.71
C GLN A 248 -22.99 3.28 -6.30
N GLU A 249 -23.66 3.86 -5.31
CA GLU A 249 -23.25 3.73 -3.92
C GLU A 249 -23.54 2.32 -3.39
N ILE A 250 -22.54 1.69 -2.78
CA ILE A 250 -22.64 0.42 -2.07
C ILE A 250 -22.22 0.59 -0.61
N ASP A 251 -22.83 -0.19 0.28
CA ASP A 251 -22.48 -0.22 1.69
C ASP A 251 -21.54 -1.40 1.97
N MET A 252 -20.26 -1.11 2.19
CA MET A 252 -19.26 -2.14 2.49
C MET A 252 -19.35 -2.67 3.93
N THR A 253 -20.05 -1.99 4.85
CA THR A 253 -20.27 -2.51 6.22
C THR A 253 -21.14 -3.77 6.22
N ALA A 254 -22.02 -3.91 5.22
CA ALA A 254 -22.81 -5.12 5.01
C ALA A 254 -21.95 -6.29 4.47
N ALA A 255 -20.88 -6.01 3.71
CA ALA A 255 -19.97 -7.05 3.20
C ALA A 255 -19.11 -7.65 4.32
N GLU A 256 -18.60 -6.83 5.26
CA GLU A 256 -17.90 -7.32 6.45
C GLU A 256 -18.78 -8.24 7.32
N SER A 257 -20.10 -7.98 7.37
CA SER A 257 -21.05 -8.82 8.12
C SER A 257 -21.26 -10.22 7.52
N THR A 258 -20.94 -10.43 6.24
CA THR A 258 -21.00 -11.75 5.59
C THR A 258 -19.73 -12.58 5.72
N TYR A 259 -18.60 -11.97 6.11
CA TYR A 259 -17.33 -12.66 6.37
C TYR A 259 -17.07 -12.90 7.87
N ASN A 260 -17.91 -12.35 8.76
CA ASN A 260 -17.82 -12.58 10.20
C ASN A 260 -18.66 -13.81 10.63
N LEU A 261 -18.34 -15.00 10.11
CA LEU A 261 -18.78 -16.27 10.71
C LEU A 261 -17.79 -16.65 11.81
N GLY A 262 -17.89 -15.99 12.95
CA GLY A 262 -16.94 -16.22 14.03
C GLY A 262 -17.21 -15.53 15.36
N ASP A 263 -18.45 -15.15 15.68
CA ASP A 263 -18.81 -14.89 17.08
C ASP A 263 -20.11 -15.64 17.43
N SER A 264 -19.97 -16.93 17.70
CA SER A 264 -20.97 -17.63 18.51
C SER A 264 -20.75 -17.27 19.98
N SER A 265 -21.06 -16.03 20.36
CA SER A 265 -21.36 -15.74 21.75
C SER A 265 -22.72 -16.35 22.04
N GLU A 266 -22.66 -17.56 22.57
CA GLU A 266 -23.72 -18.34 23.18
C GLU A 266 -24.58 -17.45 24.10
N THR A 267 -25.70 -16.92 23.59
CA THR A 267 -26.76 -16.40 24.46
C THR A 267 -27.60 -17.59 24.93
N ALA A 268 -27.23 -18.12 26.09
CA ALA A 268 -28.06 -19.05 26.85
C ALA A 268 -29.47 -18.45 27.04
N PRO A 269 -30.56 -19.20 26.80
CA PRO A 269 -31.90 -18.72 27.12
C PRO A 269 -32.10 -18.72 28.64
N GLU A 270 -32.39 -17.54 29.20
CA GLU A 270 -33.01 -17.41 30.51
C GLU A 270 -34.41 -18.04 30.45
N GLU A 271 -34.55 -19.28 30.95
CA GLU A 271 -35.87 -19.79 31.33
C GLU A 271 -36.13 -19.48 32.81
N THR A 272 -37.06 -18.54 32.96
CA THR A 272 -37.73 -18.11 34.17
C THR A 272 -38.28 -19.27 35.00
N THR A 273 -37.94 -19.26 36.28
CA THR A 273 -38.63 -20.01 37.33
C THR A 273 -40.11 -19.61 37.42
N ALA A 274 -41.02 -20.53 37.15
CA ALA A 274 -42.42 -20.42 37.56
C ALA A 274 -42.85 -21.71 38.26
N ALA A 275 -43.19 -21.56 39.54
CA ALA A 275 -43.72 -22.60 40.40
C ALA A 275 -45.10 -23.08 39.93
N SER A 276 -45.37 -24.38 40.09
CA SER A 276 -46.73 -24.85 40.38
C SER A 276 -46.68 -26.11 41.26
N GLU A 277 -47.08 -25.94 42.52
CA GLU A 277 -47.95 -26.89 43.23
C GLU A 277 -49.10 -27.28 42.27
N ASN A 278 -49.65 -28.49 42.24
CA ASN A 278 -50.07 -29.35 43.33
C ASN A 278 -50.37 -30.76 42.79
N ALA A 279 -50.31 -31.75 43.68
CA ALA A 279 -50.68 -33.13 43.43
C ALA A 279 -52.20 -33.35 43.55
N ALA A 280 -52.64 -34.44 42.89
CA ALA A 280 -53.94 -35.15 43.00
C ALA A 280 -55.17 -34.54 42.31
#